data_AF-A0A9W8Y503-F1
#
_entry.id   AF-A0A9W8Y503-F1
#
_cell.length_a   1.000
_cell.length_b   1.000
_cell.length_c   1.000
_cell.angle_alpha   90.00
_cell.angle_beta   90.00
_cell.angle_gamma   90.00
#
_symmetry.space_group_name_H-M   'P 1'
#
loop_
_entity.id
_entity.type
_entity.pdbx_description
1 polymer ?
#
loop_
_entity_poly.entity_id
_entity_poly.type
_entity_poly.pdbx_seq_one_letter_code
_entity_poly.pdbx_strand_id
1 'polypeptide(L)'
;MKIPTLFCVFAALGSATPAPSQWQNKRQSDAAPAYAAHTIDQPDTFKQRYFFDSSYYKPGGPVFLYIGGETSGESRFSNLQTGIIQILMEKFNGLGVILENRYYGESYPYNTSTTDELRFLTTEQTIADNAYFRQHATFPGVNNSLSEPDVPWIMYGGSLAGAHTAFTMKTYNSIFAGGIGSSATTQALLEYPYWYDPIIKYGPSDCVSRIVNIVDKIDDLIQSGNQQGIEQLKDVFGLGALKSLGDFAMTIAFPIGGPMNYPTNTWQELNWSNLYGSEDFWHFCSNVTNINPPENISSVDTALAKYSNGEAWTGLGGYADYVKKVLLPTCESGRIDSTDAGCFGTQNQTFYADPTNGASRSYLYSTCAESGAYQTAPKHGPSLISRVLQIPYTQQWCTWAFPPGKYNSIPATPQLHYYNKYGGWNLQAPNLALIDGSTDVWLDLCYHSNLAPKPRISSDKYPSYLIAGAGHHWDSYGIKNVSAEPAYIREAHYWEERTVSRFLEFWGDKKKGY
;
A
#
# COMPACT_ATOMS: atom_id res chain seq x y z
N MET A 1 7.65 -15.66 38.57
CA MET A 1 6.21 -15.57 38.28
C MET A 1 5.85 -14.11 38.04
N LYS A 2 5.84 -13.71 36.76
CA LYS A 2 5.17 -12.55 36.15
C LYS A 2 5.64 -12.54 34.69
N ILE A 3 4.79 -13.08 33.83
CA ILE A 3 4.98 -13.24 32.38
C ILE A 3 4.42 -11.96 31.73
N PRO A 4 5.17 -11.22 30.91
CA PRO A 4 4.58 -10.28 30.00
C PRO A 4 4.36 -10.98 28.65
N THR A 5 3.11 -11.06 28.26
CA THR A 5 2.64 -11.56 26.96
C THR A 5 2.89 -10.46 25.93
N LEU A 6 3.85 -10.66 25.02
CA LEU A 6 4.09 -9.79 23.87
C LEU A 6 3.41 -10.44 22.66
N PHE A 7 2.26 -9.91 22.25
CA PHE A 7 1.64 -10.23 20.97
C PHE A 7 2.23 -9.28 19.92
N CYS A 8 3.00 -9.83 18.96
CA CYS A 8 3.51 -9.08 17.80
C CYS A 8 2.96 -9.73 16.53
N VAL A 9 2.07 -9.01 15.85
CA VAL A 9 1.54 -9.33 14.53
C VAL A 9 2.34 -8.50 13.53
N PHE A 10 3.02 -9.15 12.58
CA PHE A 10 3.65 -8.48 11.45
C PHE A 10 2.67 -8.40 10.29
N ALA A 11 2.56 -7.20 9.72
CA ALA A 11 1.98 -7.01 8.41
C ALA A 11 2.87 -6.08 7.57
N ALA A 12 3.15 -6.46 6.32
CA ALA A 12 3.64 -5.49 5.34
C ALA A 12 2.46 -4.68 4.83
N LEU A 13 2.21 -3.62 5.58
CA LEU A 13 1.99 -2.29 5.06
C LEU A 13 3.17 -1.54 5.63
N GLY A 14 3.95 -0.86 4.77
CA GLY A 14 5.24 -0.25 5.13
C GLY A 14 5.24 0.14 6.60
N SER A 15 6.07 -0.55 7.39
CA SER A 15 6.01 -0.57 8.85
C SER A 15 5.48 0.76 9.34
N ALA A 16 4.24 0.79 9.84
CA ALA A 16 3.75 1.96 10.55
C ALA A 16 4.65 2.05 11.78
N THR A 17 5.79 2.73 11.63
CA THR A 17 6.59 3.16 12.75
C THR A 17 5.58 3.82 13.68
N PRO A 18 5.49 3.40 14.95
CA PRO A 18 4.71 4.18 15.90
C PRO A 18 5.17 5.62 15.73
N ALA A 19 4.22 6.54 15.56
CA ALA A 19 4.52 7.95 15.33
C ALA A 19 5.68 8.34 16.27
N PRO A 20 6.79 8.93 15.77
CA PRO A 20 7.93 9.35 16.58
C PRO A 20 7.46 9.91 17.92
N SER A 21 8.13 9.57 19.03
CA SER A 21 7.72 9.98 20.40
C SER A 21 7.46 11.49 20.57
N GLN A 22 7.95 12.31 19.63
CA GLN A 22 7.62 13.73 19.48
C GLN A 22 6.12 14.02 19.23
N TRP A 23 5.33 13.08 18.72
CA TRP A 23 3.89 13.23 18.46
C TRP A 23 3.00 12.95 19.67
N GLN A 24 3.55 12.45 20.79
CA GLN A 24 2.78 12.24 22.03
C GLN A 24 2.71 13.49 22.92
N ASN A 25 3.59 14.48 22.74
CA ASN A 25 3.85 15.51 23.76
C ASN A 25 3.22 16.90 23.54
N LYS A 26 2.14 17.02 22.77
CA LYS A 26 1.28 18.23 22.80
C LYS A 26 -0.20 17.86 22.98
N ARG A 27 -0.54 17.45 24.21
CA ARG A 27 -1.92 17.35 24.68
C ARG A 27 -2.02 18.02 26.04
N GLN A 28 -2.33 19.32 26.05
CA GLN A 28 -2.99 19.99 27.16
C GLN A 28 -3.27 21.45 26.77
N SER A 29 -4.44 21.67 26.17
CA SER A 29 -5.22 22.90 26.37
C SER A 29 -6.61 22.70 25.75
N ASP A 30 -7.59 22.40 26.60
CA ASP A 30 -9.05 22.58 26.48
C ASP A 30 -9.65 22.91 25.09
N ALA A 31 -10.00 21.87 24.29
CA ALA A 31 -11.12 21.84 23.32
C ALA A 31 -11.18 20.47 22.57
N ALA A 32 -12.31 19.75 22.70
CA ALA A 32 -12.76 18.53 21.99
C ALA A 32 -11.85 17.25 22.00
N PRO A 33 -12.44 16.04 22.12
CA PRO A 33 -11.70 14.77 22.08
C PRO A 33 -11.34 14.38 20.63
N ALA A 34 -10.60 15.23 19.92
CA ALA A 34 -10.16 14.90 18.56
C ALA A 34 -9.41 13.56 18.56
N TYR A 35 -9.75 12.68 17.63
CA TYR A 35 -9.17 11.32 17.47
C TYR A 35 -9.53 10.29 18.55
N ALA A 36 -10.58 10.51 19.34
CA ALA A 36 -11.15 9.41 20.13
C ALA A 36 -11.72 8.32 19.19
N ALA A 37 -11.54 7.05 19.57
CA ALA A 37 -12.12 5.95 18.83
C ALA A 37 -13.63 5.89 19.07
N HIS A 38 -14.39 5.84 17.98
CA HIS A 38 -15.83 5.62 18.00
C HIS A 38 -16.16 4.36 17.20
N THR A 39 -17.36 3.82 17.43
CA THR A 39 -17.84 2.64 16.69
C THR A 39 -19.24 2.88 16.17
N ILE A 40 -19.53 2.27 15.03
CA ILE A 40 -20.88 2.10 14.48
C ILE A 40 -21.20 0.61 14.43
N ASP A 41 -22.41 0.25 14.83
CA ASP A 41 -22.89 -1.13 14.72
C ASP A 41 -23.28 -1.38 13.26
N GLN A 42 -22.59 -2.32 12.62
CA GLN A 42 -22.98 -2.85 11.32
C GLN A 42 -24.13 -3.86 11.52
N PRO A 43 -25.14 -3.89 10.63
CA PRO A 43 -26.34 -4.70 10.82
C PRO A 43 -26.01 -6.16 11.11
N ASP A 44 -26.44 -6.67 12.27
CA ASP A 44 -26.27 -8.05 12.73
C ASP A 44 -24.86 -8.66 12.55
N THR A 45 -23.81 -7.83 12.53
CA THR A 45 -22.44 -8.25 12.21
C THR A 45 -21.43 -7.80 13.27
N PHE A 46 -20.87 -6.60 13.14
CA PHE A 46 -19.70 -6.19 13.93
C PHE A 46 -19.66 -4.68 14.17
N LYS A 47 -18.73 -4.26 15.03
CA LYS A 47 -18.48 -2.84 15.29
C LYS A 47 -17.39 -2.33 14.36
N GLN A 48 -17.73 -1.43 13.47
CA GLN A 48 -16.75 -0.75 12.62
C GLN A 48 -16.26 0.52 13.30
N ARG A 49 -14.94 0.67 13.39
CA ARG A 49 -14.30 1.78 14.08
C ARG A 49 -14.13 2.98 13.16
N TYR A 50 -14.30 4.18 13.72
CA TYR A 50 -14.02 5.42 13.03
C TYR A 50 -13.49 6.49 13.99
N PHE A 51 -12.90 7.52 13.42
CA PHE A 51 -12.34 8.68 14.12
C PHE A 51 -12.80 9.93 13.40
N PHE A 52 -12.97 11.04 14.11
CA PHE A 52 -13.30 12.31 13.45
C PHE A 52 -12.66 13.51 14.13
N ASP A 53 -12.57 14.60 13.35
CA ASP A 53 -12.22 15.93 13.81
C ASP A 53 -13.29 16.92 13.33
N SER A 54 -13.79 17.72 14.27
CA SER A 54 -14.82 18.73 14.05
C SER A 54 -14.30 20.16 14.26
N SER A 55 -12.99 20.35 14.42
CA SER A 55 -12.35 21.63 14.72
C SER A 55 -12.65 22.74 13.70
N TYR A 56 -12.89 22.40 12.44
CA TYR A 56 -13.26 23.34 11.37
C TYR A 56 -14.76 23.35 11.03
N TYR A 57 -15.55 22.45 11.62
CA TYR A 57 -16.93 22.23 11.20
C TYR A 57 -17.83 23.41 11.56
N LYS A 58 -18.62 23.88 10.59
CA LYS A 58 -19.73 24.81 10.79
C LYS A 58 -21.03 24.18 10.30
N PRO A 59 -22.20 24.47 10.93
CA PRO A 59 -23.49 23.97 10.47
C PRO A 59 -23.71 24.18 8.96
N GLY A 60 -24.03 23.10 8.24
CA GLY A 60 -24.21 23.10 6.79
C GLY A 60 -22.95 22.79 5.98
N GLY A 61 -21.79 22.67 6.63
CA GLY A 61 -20.54 22.24 6.00
C GLY A 61 -20.56 20.76 5.58
N PRO A 62 -19.68 20.35 4.65
CA PRO A 62 -19.58 18.97 4.18
C PRO A 62 -18.90 18.04 5.19
N VAL A 63 -19.08 16.74 4.98
CA VAL A 63 -18.30 15.68 5.64
C VAL A 63 -17.27 15.13 4.66
N PHE A 64 -16.00 15.12 5.07
CA PHE A 64 -14.89 14.55 4.32
C PHE A 64 -14.54 13.18 4.91
N LEU A 65 -14.86 12.11 4.18
CA LEU A 65 -14.71 10.73 4.62
C LEU A 65 -13.45 10.10 4.00
N TYR A 66 -12.41 9.91 4.80
CA TYR A 66 -11.21 9.15 4.44
C TYR A 66 -11.42 7.66 4.71
N ILE A 67 -11.26 6.83 3.68
CA ILE A 67 -11.31 5.37 3.80
C ILE A 67 -9.94 4.86 4.27
N GLY A 68 -9.92 4.12 5.37
CA GLY A 68 -8.71 3.70 6.07
C GLY A 68 -7.80 2.80 5.22
N GLY A 69 -8.41 1.97 4.37
CA GLY A 69 -7.70 1.03 3.51
C GLY A 69 -7.29 -0.23 4.26
N GLU A 70 -6.12 -0.74 3.94
CA GLU A 70 -5.59 -1.99 4.46
C GLU A 70 -4.96 -1.87 5.86
N THR A 71 -5.16 -0.76 6.59
CA THR A 71 -4.48 -0.51 7.87
C THR A 71 -5.44 -0.10 8.98
N SER A 72 -4.90 0.07 10.19
CA SER A 72 -5.59 0.69 11.32
C SER A 72 -5.93 2.15 11.02
N GLY A 73 -7.09 2.64 11.45
CA GLY A 73 -7.50 4.02 11.23
C GLY A 73 -6.51 5.06 11.78
N GLU A 74 -5.79 4.74 12.86
CA GLU A 74 -4.73 5.57 13.43
C GLU A 74 -3.59 5.87 12.44
N SER A 75 -3.29 4.94 11.54
CA SER A 75 -2.26 5.13 10.51
C SER A 75 -2.63 6.19 9.48
N ARG A 76 -3.87 6.71 9.51
CA ARG A 76 -4.34 7.79 8.64
C ARG A 76 -4.48 9.13 9.36
N PHE A 77 -4.13 9.24 10.64
CA PHE A 77 -4.28 10.48 11.42
C PHE A 77 -3.58 11.70 10.82
N SER A 78 -2.47 11.52 10.12
CA SER A 78 -1.81 12.61 9.39
C SER A 78 -2.77 13.35 8.43
N ASN A 79 -3.74 12.64 7.82
CA ASN A 79 -4.72 13.24 6.92
C ASN A 79 -5.67 14.21 7.61
N LEU A 80 -6.07 13.94 8.86
CA LEU A 80 -6.89 14.85 9.65
C LEU A 80 -6.08 15.98 10.30
N GLN A 81 -4.77 15.79 10.47
CA GLN A 81 -3.90 16.73 11.16
C GLN A 81 -3.28 17.79 10.24
N THR A 82 -2.78 17.37 9.08
CA THR A 82 -2.03 18.22 8.15
C THR A 82 -2.24 17.87 6.68
N GLY A 83 -2.74 16.66 6.38
CA GLY A 83 -2.95 16.17 5.02
C GLY A 83 -4.28 16.63 4.40
N ILE A 84 -4.68 15.93 3.34
CA ILE A 84 -5.74 16.40 2.44
C ILE A 84 -7.08 16.63 3.13
N ILE A 85 -7.48 15.79 4.10
CA ILE A 85 -8.76 15.97 4.80
C ILE A 85 -8.73 17.23 5.64
N GLN A 86 -7.60 17.54 6.29
CA GLN A 86 -7.45 18.77 7.03
C GLN A 86 -7.55 20.00 6.13
N ILE A 87 -6.87 19.97 4.97
CA ILE A 87 -6.91 21.05 3.97
C ILE A 87 -8.36 21.30 3.52
N LEU A 88 -9.10 20.23 3.19
CA LEU A 88 -10.49 20.33 2.77
C LEU A 88 -11.43 20.77 3.91
N MET A 89 -11.24 20.25 5.12
CA MET A 89 -12.00 20.68 6.31
C MET A 89 -11.89 22.19 6.53
N GLU A 90 -10.66 22.72 6.54
CA GLU A 90 -10.39 24.14 6.75
C GLU A 90 -11.00 24.99 5.64
N LYS A 91 -10.83 24.58 4.38
CA LYS A 91 -11.33 25.32 3.22
C LYS A 91 -12.86 25.41 3.18
N PHE A 92 -13.54 24.32 3.50
CA PHE A 92 -14.98 24.19 3.30
C PHE A 92 -15.80 24.22 4.59
N ASN A 93 -15.17 24.50 5.73
CA ASN A 93 -15.78 24.44 7.07
C ASN A 93 -16.40 23.06 7.36
N GLY A 94 -15.70 22.00 6.94
CA GLY A 94 -16.19 20.64 6.99
C GLY A 94 -15.80 19.87 8.24
N LEU A 95 -16.37 18.68 8.38
CA LEU A 95 -16.00 17.68 9.38
C LEU A 95 -15.20 16.58 8.70
N GLY A 96 -14.09 16.16 9.30
CA GLY A 96 -13.20 15.14 8.76
C GLY A 96 -13.40 13.82 9.50
N VAL A 97 -13.44 12.72 8.75
CA VAL A 97 -13.65 11.37 9.28
C VAL A 97 -12.61 10.44 8.70
N ILE A 98 -12.10 9.52 9.53
CA ILE A 98 -11.41 8.31 9.07
C ILE A 98 -12.30 7.13 9.42
N LEU A 99 -12.68 6.34 8.42
CA LEU A 99 -13.41 5.09 8.60
C LEU A 99 -12.45 3.91 8.40
N GLU A 100 -12.34 3.06 9.42
CA GLU A 100 -11.52 1.84 9.32
C GLU A 100 -12.27 0.77 8.51
N ASN A 101 -11.57 0.12 7.57
CA ASN A 101 -12.18 -0.93 6.77
C ASN A 101 -12.45 -2.18 7.62
N ARG A 102 -13.47 -2.97 7.23
CA ARG A 102 -13.66 -4.32 7.78
C ARG A 102 -12.38 -5.17 7.67
N TYR A 103 -12.09 -5.96 8.70
CA TYR A 103 -10.90 -6.82 8.83
C TYR A 103 -9.55 -6.08 8.95
N TYR A 104 -9.57 -4.83 9.40
CA TYR A 104 -8.36 -4.05 9.69
C TYR A 104 -8.48 -3.32 11.02
N GLY A 105 -7.34 -3.03 11.66
CA GLY A 105 -7.27 -2.39 12.98
C GLY A 105 -8.08 -3.11 14.06
N GLU A 106 -9.16 -2.51 14.54
CA GLU A 106 -10.08 -3.11 15.52
C GLU A 106 -11.45 -3.47 14.90
N SER A 107 -11.59 -3.31 13.58
CA SER A 107 -12.82 -3.49 12.83
C SER A 107 -12.98 -4.92 12.30
N TYR A 108 -12.82 -5.92 13.17
CA TYR A 108 -12.94 -7.34 12.80
C TYR A 108 -14.32 -7.92 13.14
N PRO A 109 -14.99 -8.62 12.20
CA PRO A 109 -16.24 -9.31 12.50
C PRO A 109 -16.12 -10.52 13.42
N TYR A 110 -14.90 -11.07 13.55
CA TYR A 110 -14.61 -12.27 14.33
C TYR A 110 -13.29 -12.08 15.09
N ASN A 111 -13.11 -12.84 16.18
CA ASN A 111 -11.86 -12.82 16.97
C ASN A 111 -10.68 -13.46 16.22
N THR A 112 -10.97 -14.18 15.14
CA THR A 112 -10.00 -14.79 14.23
C THR A 112 -10.41 -14.54 12.78
N SER A 113 -9.50 -14.84 11.87
CA SER A 113 -9.63 -14.71 10.42
C SER A 113 -9.40 -16.07 9.77
N THR A 114 -10.12 -17.09 10.21
CA THR A 114 -10.16 -18.38 9.49
C THR A 114 -10.72 -18.18 8.08
N THR A 115 -10.50 -19.15 7.17
CA THR A 115 -11.03 -19.07 5.80
C THR A 115 -12.54 -18.86 5.76
N ASP A 116 -13.29 -19.53 6.64
CA ASP A 116 -14.74 -19.33 6.76
C ASP A 116 -15.08 -17.91 7.23
N GLU A 117 -14.37 -17.39 8.22
CA GLU A 117 -14.60 -16.05 8.75
C GLU A 117 -14.27 -14.96 7.72
N LEU A 118 -13.28 -15.18 6.86
CA LEU A 118 -12.88 -14.23 5.80
C LEU A 118 -13.87 -14.17 4.61
N ARG A 119 -14.92 -15.00 4.57
CA ARG A 119 -15.93 -14.98 3.50
C ARG A 119 -16.65 -13.63 3.33
N PHE A 120 -16.55 -12.75 4.33
CA PHE A 120 -17.13 -11.40 4.29
C PHE A 120 -16.10 -10.29 4.01
N LEU A 121 -14.82 -10.64 3.84
CA LEU A 121 -13.82 -9.70 3.34
C LEU A 121 -13.88 -9.70 1.82
N THR A 122 -14.87 -9.01 1.28
CA THR A 122 -15.04 -8.81 -0.18
C THR A 122 -15.09 -7.33 -0.51
N THR A 123 -14.79 -7.01 -1.77
CA THR A 123 -14.88 -5.64 -2.26
C THR A 123 -16.30 -5.09 -2.14
N GLU A 124 -17.32 -5.87 -2.52
CA GLU A 124 -18.75 -5.51 -2.44
C GLU A 124 -19.16 -5.15 -1.02
N GLN A 125 -18.75 -5.97 -0.08
CA GLN A 125 -19.06 -5.83 1.32
C GLN A 125 -18.41 -4.57 1.91
N THR A 126 -17.16 -4.29 1.54
CA THR A 126 -16.45 -3.09 2.00
C THR A 126 -17.08 -1.80 1.46
N ILE A 127 -17.50 -1.77 0.18
CA ILE A 127 -18.17 -0.59 -0.38
C ILE A 127 -19.60 -0.42 0.15
N ALA A 128 -20.26 -1.51 0.56
CA ALA A 128 -21.55 -1.46 1.24
C ALA A 128 -21.41 -0.86 2.65
N ASP A 129 -20.34 -1.18 3.38
CA ASP A 129 -20.05 -0.54 4.68
C ASP A 129 -19.87 0.97 4.54
N ASN A 130 -19.19 1.43 3.49
CA ASN A 130 -19.02 2.86 3.24
C ASN A 130 -20.37 3.57 3.04
N ALA A 131 -21.27 2.95 2.28
CA ALA A 131 -22.61 3.46 2.05
C ALA A 131 -23.47 3.45 3.33
N TYR A 132 -23.40 2.35 4.09
CA TYR A 132 -24.08 2.23 5.37
C TYR A 132 -23.57 3.28 6.37
N PHE A 133 -22.26 3.43 6.50
CA PHE A 133 -21.65 4.43 7.37
C PHE A 133 -22.15 5.84 7.04
N ARG A 134 -22.19 6.20 5.76
CA ARG A 134 -22.74 7.47 5.32
C ARG A 134 -24.19 7.71 5.78
N GLN A 135 -25.03 6.67 5.78
CA GLN A 135 -26.45 6.77 6.10
C GLN A 135 -26.76 6.70 7.60
N HIS A 136 -25.81 6.23 8.41
CA HIS A 136 -26.08 5.87 9.80
C HIS A 136 -25.10 6.46 10.82
N ALA A 137 -23.99 7.07 10.37
CA ALA A 137 -23.02 7.65 11.29
C ALA A 137 -23.61 8.76 12.16
N THR A 138 -23.14 8.81 13.40
CA THR A 138 -23.45 9.88 14.37
C THR A 138 -22.15 10.41 14.92
N PHE A 139 -22.03 11.71 15.16
CA PHE A 139 -20.79 12.32 15.64
C PHE A 139 -21.03 12.99 16.99
N PRO A 140 -20.66 12.34 18.11
CA PRO A 140 -20.90 12.89 19.45
C PRO A 140 -20.31 14.29 19.62
N GLY A 141 -21.11 15.23 20.13
CA GLY A 141 -20.72 16.64 20.27
C GLY A 141 -21.00 17.51 19.04
N VAL A 142 -21.47 16.91 17.93
CA VAL A 142 -21.96 17.65 16.76
C VAL A 142 -23.50 17.67 16.80
N ASN A 143 -24.08 18.85 17.00
CA ASN A 143 -25.52 19.00 17.30
C ASN A 143 -26.48 18.73 16.11
N ASN A 144 -25.97 18.45 14.91
CA ASN A 144 -26.78 18.24 13.70
C ASN A 144 -26.67 16.79 13.22
N SER A 145 -27.78 16.22 12.73
CA SER A 145 -27.76 14.96 11.97
C SER A 145 -26.98 15.18 10.67
N LEU A 146 -25.87 14.44 10.49
CA LEU A 146 -25.05 14.52 9.27
C LEU A 146 -25.35 13.40 8.27
N SER A 147 -26.29 12.53 8.60
CA SER A 147 -26.69 11.37 7.78
C SER A 147 -27.89 11.67 6.88
N GLU A 148 -28.46 12.87 6.99
CA GLU A 148 -29.57 13.30 6.13
C GLU A 148 -29.15 13.29 4.64
N PRO A 149 -30.10 12.98 3.73
CA PRO A 149 -29.82 12.90 2.29
C PRO A 149 -29.20 14.17 1.70
N ASP A 150 -29.47 15.32 2.31
CA ASP A 150 -29.02 16.62 1.82
C ASP A 150 -27.60 17.01 2.26
N VAL A 151 -27.02 16.33 3.25
CA VAL A 151 -25.68 16.69 3.74
C VAL A 151 -24.64 16.27 2.70
N PRO A 152 -23.77 17.17 2.23
CA PRO A 152 -22.77 16.81 1.25
C PRO A 152 -21.65 15.98 1.91
N TRP A 153 -21.42 14.76 1.41
CA TRP A 153 -20.23 13.98 1.78
C TRP A 153 -19.32 13.81 0.58
N ILE A 154 -18.03 14.02 0.81
CA ILE A 154 -16.96 13.79 -0.15
C ILE A 154 -16.08 12.66 0.36
N MET A 155 -15.94 11.59 -0.42
CA MET A 155 -15.05 10.47 -0.08
C MET A 155 -13.62 10.73 -0.55
N TYR A 156 -12.65 10.17 0.16
CA TYR A 156 -11.25 10.14 -0.23
C TYR A 156 -10.63 8.80 0.14
N GLY A 157 -9.73 8.28 -0.70
CA GLY A 157 -8.87 7.17 -0.32
C GLY A 157 -7.64 7.06 -1.22
N GLY A 158 -6.54 6.54 -0.66
CA GLY A 158 -5.30 6.20 -1.37
C GLY A 158 -5.18 4.70 -1.64
N SER A 159 -4.57 4.26 -2.74
CA SER A 159 -4.27 2.85 -2.99
C SER A 159 -5.54 1.97 -3.05
N LEU A 160 -5.58 0.84 -2.31
CA LEU A 160 -6.78 0.03 -2.12
C LEU A 160 -7.97 0.85 -1.60
N ALA A 161 -7.74 1.81 -0.69
CA ALA A 161 -8.80 2.72 -0.24
C ALA A 161 -9.28 3.66 -1.36
N GLY A 162 -8.40 4.03 -2.28
CA GLY A 162 -8.73 4.76 -3.50
C GLY A 162 -9.61 3.95 -4.43
N ALA A 163 -9.29 2.66 -4.62
CA ALA A 163 -10.15 1.73 -5.36
C ALA A 163 -11.52 1.58 -4.68
N HIS A 164 -11.57 1.38 -3.36
CA HIS A 164 -12.85 1.34 -2.62
C HIS A 164 -13.65 2.63 -2.73
N THR A 165 -12.99 3.79 -2.72
CA THR A 165 -13.63 5.09 -2.97
C THR A 165 -14.25 5.14 -4.36
N ALA A 166 -13.47 4.77 -5.39
CA ALA A 166 -13.92 4.74 -6.77
C ALA A 166 -15.09 3.75 -6.99
N PHE A 167 -15.03 2.57 -6.40
CA PHE A 167 -16.08 1.54 -6.47
C PHE A 167 -17.34 1.94 -5.70
N THR A 168 -17.19 2.60 -4.55
CA THR A 168 -18.32 3.18 -3.81
C THR A 168 -19.00 4.25 -4.64
N MET A 169 -18.23 5.17 -5.23
CA MET A 169 -18.77 6.21 -6.11
C MET A 169 -19.40 5.65 -7.39
N LYS A 170 -18.94 4.50 -7.89
CA LYS A 170 -19.54 3.80 -9.02
C LYS A 170 -20.90 3.17 -8.68
N THR A 171 -21.06 2.68 -7.45
CA THR A 171 -22.18 1.84 -7.03
C THR A 171 -23.25 2.64 -6.26
N TYR A 172 -22.81 3.51 -5.36
CA TYR A 172 -23.64 4.28 -4.42
C TYR A 172 -23.53 5.79 -4.67
N ASN A 173 -23.24 6.20 -5.90
CA ASN A 173 -23.02 7.62 -6.29
C ASN A 173 -24.07 8.58 -5.74
N SER A 174 -25.34 8.18 -5.79
CA SER A 174 -26.48 9.06 -5.52
C SER A 174 -26.53 9.60 -4.09
N ILE A 175 -25.87 8.92 -3.15
CA ILE A 175 -25.82 9.35 -1.76
C ILE A 175 -24.54 10.12 -1.43
N PHE A 176 -23.64 10.39 -2.36
CA PHE A 176 -22.41 11.17 -2.13
C PHE A 176 -22.37 12.42 -3.02
N ALA A 177 -21.83 13.52 -2.48
CA ALA A 177 -21.60 14.73 -3.27
C ALA A 177 -20.46 14.54 -4.28
N GLY A 178 -19.46 13.74 -3.91
CA GLY A 178 -18.35 13.37 -4.78
C GLY A 178 -17.34 12.47 -4.08
N GLY A 179 -16.26 12.15 -4.79
CA GLY A 179 -15.14 11.40 -4.22
C GLY A 179 -13.85 11.59 -4.99
N ILE A 180 -12.71 11.37 -4.32
CA ILE A 180 -11.36 11.43 -4.89
C ILE A 180 -10.68 10.08 -4.64
N GLY A 181 -10.41 9.34 -5.70
CA GLY A 181 -9.58 8.14 -5.66
C GLY A 181 -8.14 8.51 -6.00
N SER A 182 -7.26 8.51 -5.00
CA SER A 182 -5.84 8.79 -5.16
C SER A 182 -5.05 7.50 -5.32
N SER A 183 -4.20 7.42 -6.37
CA SER A 183 -3.45 6.21 -6.74
C SER A 183 -4.33 4.96 -6.66
N ALA A 184 -5.54 5.08 -7.20
CA ALA A 184 -6.63 4.13 -6.98
C ALA A 184 -6.42 2.90 -7.85
N THR A 185 -6.01 1.78 -7.23
CA THR A 185 -5.68 0.50 -7.88
C THR A 185 -6.93 -0.24 -8.37
N THR A 186 -7.67 0.38 -9.29
CA THR A 186 -8.98 -0.08 -9.77
C THR A 186 -8.93 -1.29 -10.70
N GLN A 187 -7.76 -1.61 -11.26
CA GLN A 187 -7.56 -2.76 -12.13
C GLN A 187 -6.97 -3.95 -11.38
N ALA A 188 -7.63 -5.10 -11.48
CA ALA A 188 -7.10 -6.38 -11.01
C ALA A 188 -6.42 -7.14 -12.17
N LEU A 189 -5.22 -7.64 -11.93
CA LEU A 189 -4.41 -8.49 -12.81
C LEU A 189 -3.92 -9.70 -12.01
N LEU A 190 -3.63 -10.85 -12.64
CA LEU A 190 -3.07 -11.97 -11.88
C LEU A 190 -1.60 -11.71 -11.53
N GLU A 191 -0.78 -11.50 -12.55
CA GLU A 191 0.63 -11.13 -12.42
C GLU A 191 0.80 -9.63 -12.65
N TYR A 192 1.73 -9.02 -11.92
CA TYR A 192 2.09 -7.61 -12.05
C TYR A 192 3.61 -7.42 -12.10
N PRO A 193 4.26 -7.76 -13.22
CA PRO A 193 5.70 -7.63 -13.37
C PRO A 193 6.18 -6.17 -13.51
N TYR A 194 5.28 -5.26 -13.87
CA TYR A 194 5.58 -3.85 -14.14
C TYR A 194 5.76 -3.00 -12.87
N TRP A 195 5.54 -3.58 -11.68
CA TRP A 195 5.69 -2.87 -10.39
C TRP A 195 7.08 -2.22 -10.25
N TYR A 196 8.13 -2.83 -10.81
CA TYR A 196 9.51 -2.34 -10.76
C TYR A 196 9.88 -1.36 -11.90
N ASP A 197 9.02 -1.17 -12.90
CA ASP A 197 9.32 -0.34 -14.07
C ASP A 197 9.62 1.12 -13.71
N PRO A 198 8.91 1.76 -12.76
CA PRO A 198 9.25 3.12 -12.35
C PRO A 198 10.66 3.23 -11.75
N ILE A 199 11.13 2.21 -11.02
CA ILE A 199 12.48 2.17 -10.46
C ILE A 199 13.50 2.06 -11.59
N ILE A 200 13.24 1.20 -12.59
CA ILE A 200 14.10 1.07 -13.77
C ILE A 200 14.19 2.40 -14.54
N LYS A 201 13.05 3.10 -14.67
CA LYS A 201 12.93 4.30 -15.49
C LYS A 201 13.47 5.56 -14.82
N TYR A 202 13.27 5.70 -13.52
CA TYR A 202 13.53 6.96 -12.79
C TYR A 202 14.58 6.82 -11.68
N GLY A 203 14.99 5.60 -11.32
CA GLY A 203 16.04 5.37 -10.32
C GLY A 203 17.45 5.74 -10.80
N PRO A 204 18.45 5.74 -9.90
CA PRO A 204 19.83 6.07 -10.27
C PRO A 204 20.34 5.04 -11.28
N SER A 205 20.68 5.50 -12.49
CA SER A 205 20.96 4.62 -13.63
C SER A 205 22.14 3.65 -13.39
N ASP A 206 23.13 4.06 -12.61
CA ASP A 206 24.28 3.24 -12.21
C ASP A 206 23.89 2.16 -11.18
N CYS A 207 23.01 2.48 -10.23
CA CYS A 207 22.45 1.51 -9.29
C CYS A 207 21.58 0.48 -10.01
N VAL A 208 20.62 0.97 -10.79
CA VAL A 208 19.67 0.14 -11.55
C VAL A 208 20.41 -0.80 -12.50
N SER A 209 21.36 -0.30 -13.29
CA SER A 209 22.10 -1.14 -14.25
C SER A 209 22.97 -2.21 -13.58
N ARG A 210 23.59 -1.90 -12.43
CA ARG A 210 24.33 -2.91 -11.64
C ARG A 210 23.41 -4.00 -11.10
N ILE A 211 22.26 -3.62 -10.53
CA ILE A 211 21.28 -4.59 -10.02
C ILE A 211 20.76 -5.48 -11.15
N VAL A 212 20.35 -4.90 -12.29
CA VAL A 212 19.89 -5.66 -13.46
C VAL A 212 20.96 -6.66 -13.90
N ASN A 213 22.22 -6.23 -14.04
CA ASN A 213 23.31 -7.10 -14.48
C ASN A 213 23.60 -8.23 -13.48
N ILE A 214 23.57 -7.92 -12.18
CA ILE A 214 23.74 -8.92 -11.12
C ILE A 214 22.59 -9.93 -11.16
N VAL A 215 21.34 -9.46 -11.28
CA VAL A 215 20.15 -10.31 -11.32
C VAL A 215 20.15 -11.21 -12.55
N ASP A 216 20.54 -10.71 -13.72
CA ASP A 216 20.67 -11.54 -14.92
C ASP A 216 21.73 -12.65 -14.72
N LYS A 217 22.87 -12.33 -14.10
CA LYS A 217 23.90 -13.34 -13.76
C LYS A 217 23.43 -14.35 -12.70
N ILE A 218 22.60 -13.91 -11.74
CA ILE A 218 21.94 -14.80 -10.78
C ILE A 218 21.03 -15.78 -11.52
N ASP A 219 20.19 -15.27 -12.43
CA ASP A 219 19.25 -16.08 -13.20
C ASP A 219 19.97 -17.08 -14.11
N ASP A 220 21.04 -16.66 -14.80
CA ASP A 220 21.88 -17.54 -15.62
C ASP A 220 22.51 -18.68 -14.78
N LEU A 221 23.02 -18.33 -13.59
CA LEU A 221 23.60 -19.30 -12.66
C LEU A 221 22.54 -20.29 -12.17
N ILE A 222 21.35 -19.82 -11.80
CA ILE A 222 20.24 -20.68 -11.40
C ILE A 222 19.81 -21.59 -12.56
N GLN A 223 19.67 -21.04 -13.76
CA GLN A 223 19.27 -21.78 -14.96
C GLN A 223 20.28 -22.88 -15.34
N SER A 224 21.58 -22.65 -15.09
CA SER A 224 22.62 -23.65 -15.33
C SER A 224 22.50 -24.90 -14.45
N GLY A 225 21.74 -24.82 -13.34
CA GLY A 225 21.60 -25.91 -12.36
C GLY A 225 22.83 -26.14 -11.49
N ASN A 226 23.82 -25.24 -11.51
CA ASN A 226 25.06 -25.37 -10.75
C ASN A 226 24.84 -25.16 -9.24
N GLN A 227 24.54 -26.24 -8.52
CA GLN A 227 24.23 -26.22 -7.09
C GLN A 227 25.35 -25.61 -6.24
N GLN A 228 26.61 -25.89 -6.56
CA GLN A 228 27.75 -25.33 -5.82
C GLN A 228 27.85 -23.81 -6.01
N GLY A 229 27.60 -23.33 -7.22
CA GLY A 229 27.59 -21.89 -7.50
C GLY A 229 26.41 -21.18 -6.86
N ILE A 230 25.24 -21.79 -6.86
CA ILE A 230 24.05 -21.29 -6.17
C ILE A 230 24.29 -21.19 -4.65
N GLU A 231 24.91 -22.19 -4.04
CA GLU A 231 25.26 -22.13 -2.61
C GLU A 231 26.25 -20.99 -2.32
N GLN A 232 27.32 -20.88 -3.14
CA GLN A 232 28.29 -19.79 -3.01
C GLN A 232 27.65 -18.40 -3.20
N LEU A 233 26.70 -18.27 -4.12
CA LEU A 233 25.92 -17.05 -4.30
C LEU A 233 25.15 -16.71 -3.02
N LYS A 234 24.41 -17.66 -2.45
CA LYS A 234 23.68 -17.41 -1.19
C LYS A 234 24.63 -17.03 -0.04
N ASP A 235 25.78 -17.68 0.06
CA ASP A 235 26.80 -17.40 1.07
C ASP A 235 27.37 -15.98 0.95
N VAL A 236 27.56 -15.45 -0.27
CA VAL A 236 28.02 -14.06 -0.48
C VAL A 236 27.11 -13.05 0.25
N PHE A 237 25.80 -13.29 0.19
CA PHE A 237 24.78 -12.48 0.87
C PHE A 237 24.58 -12.83 2.36
N GLY A 238 25.23 -13.88 2.87
CA GLY A 238 25.00 -14.40 4.22
C GLY A 238 23.68 -15.16 4.37
N LEU A 239 23.10 -15.60 3.25
CA LEU A 239 21.80 -16.27 3.17
C LEU A 239 21.92 -17.77 2.82
N GLY A 240 23.11 -18.37 2.98
CA GLY A 240 23.39 -19.78 2.65
C GLY A 240 22.36 -20.77 3.22
N ALA A 241 21.88 -20.51 4.44
CA ALA A 241 20.90 -21.33 5.12
C ALA A 241 19.55 -21.46 4.39
N LEU A 242 19.16 -20.50 3.54
CA LEU A 242 17.89 -20.54 2.81
C LEU A 242 17.87 -21.69 1.80
N LYS A 243 16.87 -22.55 1.93
CA LYS A 243 16.67 -23.70 1.02
C LYS A 243 15.88 -23.33 -0.22
N SER A 244 14.91 -22.43 -0.08
CA SER A 244 14.08 -21.94 -1.18
C SER A 244 14.83 -20.86 -1.97
N LEU A 245 14.96 -21.07 -3.29
CA LEU A 245 15.47 -20.03 -4.18
C LEU A 245 14.54 -18.81 -4.22
N GLY A 246 13.24 -19.02 -4.06
CA GLY A 246 12.26 -17.93 -3.96
C GLY A 246 12.50 -17.08 -2.72
N ASP A 247 12.79 -17.69 -1.57
CA ASP A 247 13.06 -16.97 -0.32
C ASP A 247 14.37 -16.16 -0.43
N PHE A 248 15.40 -16.76 -1.03
CA PHE A 248 16.64 -16.04 -1.33
C PHE A 248 16.38 -14.84 -2.26
N ALA A 249 15.70 -15.05 -3.39
CA ALA A 249 15.40 -14.02 -4.36
C ALA A 249 14.52 -12.89 -3.80
N MET A 250 13.51 -13.24 -3.01
CA MET A 250 12.65 -12.29 -2.31
C MET A 250 13.46 -11.44 -1.33
N THR A 251 14.33 -12.09 -0.53
CA THR A 251 15.12 -11.40 0.51
C THR A 251 16.07 -10.37 -0.08
N ILE A 252 16.81 -10.72 -1.13
CA ILE A 252 17.71 -9.76 -1.77
C ILE A 252 16.92 -8.63 -2.46
N ALA A 253 15.67 -8.86 -2.87
CA ALA A 253 14.79 -7.85 -3.44
C ALA A 253 14.15 -6.90 -2.41
N PHE A 254 14.26 -7.13 -1.11
CA PHE A 254 13.66 -6.25 -0.09
C PHE A 254 14.03 -4.76 -0.21
N PRO A 255 15.28 -4.36 -0.48
CA PRO A 255 15.63 -2.94 -0.60
C PRO A 255 14.98 -2.21 -1.77
N ILE A 256 14.43 -2.97 -2.73
CA ILE A 256 13.74 -2.45 -3.91
C ILE A 256 12.24 -2.74 -3.90
N GLY A 257 11.68 -3.27 -2.80
CA GLY A 257 10.25 -3.50 -2.63
C GLY A 257 9.82 -4.94 -2.43
N GLY A 258 10.66 -5.95 -2.69
CA GLY A 258 10.27 -7.38 -2.62
C GLY A 258 8.95 -7.74 -3.34
N PRO A 259 8.53 -9.00 -3.40
CA PRO A 259 7.12 -9.31 -3.67
C PRO A 259 6.31 -9.31 -2.36
N MET A 260 5.16 -8.62 -2.36
CA MET A 260 4.20 -8.46 -1.25
C MET A 260 4.72 -7.80 0.04
N ASN A 261 5.81 -8.31 0.63
CA ASN A 261 6.27 -7.93 1.96
C ASN A 261 7.76 -7.60 1.99
N TYR A 262 8.14 -6.57 2.75
CA TYR A 262 9.51 -6.11 2.90
C TYR A 262 9.70 -5.32 4.22
N PRO A 263 10.85 -5.41 4.89
CA PRO A 263 11.05 -4.87 6.24
C PRO A 263 11.60 -3.43 6.29
N THR A 264 11.98 -2.83 5.17
CA THR A 264 12.58 -1.48 5.08
C THR A 264 11.72 -0.56 4.22
N ASN A 265 11.91 0.75 4.24
CA ASN A 265 11.26 1.61 3.26
C ASN A 265 11.94 1.45 1.90
N THR A 266 11.17 1.62 0.82
CA THR A 266 11.60 1.37 -0.55
C THR A 266 11.14 2.50 -1.47
N TRP A 267 11.19 2.29 -2.78
CA TRP A 267 10.71 3.27 -3.76
C TRP A 267 9.26 3.70 -3.52
N GLN A 268 8.39 2.79 -3.10
CA GLN A 268 6.98 3.08 -2.85
C GLN A 268 6.81 4.13 -1.74
N GLU A 269 7.64 4.09 -0.70
CA GLU A 269 7.57 4.95 0.48
C GLU A 269 8.31 6.30 0.31
N LEU A 270 8.90 6.56 -0.86
CA LEU A 270 9.41 7.89 -1.17
C LEU A 270 8.28 8.92 -1.04
N ASN A 271 8.61 10.11 -0.54
CA ASN A 271 7.65 11.20 -0.37
C ASN A 271 8.31 12.55 -0.65
N TRP A 272 7.52 13.51 -1.11
CA TRP A 272 7.98 14.89 -1.32
C TRP A 272 8.31 15.62 -0.02
N SER A 273 7.73 15.17 1.10
CA SER A 273 7.96 15.74 2.42
C SER A 273 8.89 14.85 3.23
N ASN A 274 9.96 15.45 3.75
CA ASN A 274 10.89 14.79 4.68
C ASN A 274 10.20 14.30 5.97
N LEU A 275 8.98 14.77 6.26
CA LEU A 275 8.19 14.31 7.39
C LEU A 275 7.66 12.89 7.19
N TYR A 276 7.45 12.48 5.93
CA TYR A 276 6.79 11.23 5.57
C TYR A 276 7.65 10.31 4.71
N GLY A 277 8.73 10.82 4.11
CA GLY A 277 9.64 10.05 3.26
C GLY A 277 10.74 9.31 4.05
N SER A 278 11.45 8.43 3.35
CA SER A 278 12.64 7.73 3.83
C SER A 278 13.77 7.76 2.80
N GLU A 279 15.01 7.69 3.28
CA GLU A 279 16.24 7.64 2.47
C GLU A 279 16.76 6.22 2.24
N ASP A 280 16.06 5.19 2.75
CA ASP A 280 16.53 3.80 2.76
C ASP A 280 16.90 3.27 1.36
N PHE A 281 16.07 3.56 0.34
CA PHE A 281 16.35 3.21 -1.06
C PHE A 281 17.62 3.91 -1.59
N TRP A 282 17.83 5.17 -1.25
CA TRP A 282 19.01 5.93 -1.68
C TRP A 282 20.27 5.43 -0.97
N HIS A 283 20.17 5.05 0.30
CA HIS A 283 21.26 4.39 1.04
C HIS A 283 21.62 3.04 0.44
N PHE A 284 20.62 2.24 0.05
CA PHE A 284 20.84 0.99 -0.66
C PHE A 284 21.60 1.23 -1.98
N CYS A 285 21.08 2.13 -2.82
CA CYS A 285 21.72 2.42 -4.10
C CYS A 285 23.14 2.96 -3.93
N SER A 286 23.37 3.86 -2.97
CA SER A 286 24.70 4.38 -2.67
C SER A 286 25.69 3.29 -2.22
N ASN A 287 25.20 2.23 -1.56
CA ASN A 287 26.04 1.10 -1.18
C ASN A 287 26.42 0.24 -2.39
N VAL A 288 25.46 -0.04 -3.29
CA VAL A 288 25.69 -0.80 -4.53
C VAL A 288 26.61 -0.04 -5.49
N THR A 289 26.51 1.30 -5.53
CA THR A 289 27.27 2.15 -6.46
C THR A 289 28.55 2.74 -5.88
N ASN A 290 28.89 2.40 -4.63
CA ASN A 290 30.08 2.93 -3.96
C ASN A 290 31.34 2.75 -4.83
N ILE A 291 31.95 3.86 -5.21
CA ILE A 291 33.14 3.90 -6.08
C ILE A 291 34.43 3.53 -5.36
N ASN A 292 34.45 3.62 -4.03
CA ASN A 292 35.59 3.30 -3.18
C ASN A 292 35.17 2.38 -2.02
N PRO A 293 34.61 1.18 -2.29
CA PRO A 293 34.29 0.25 -1.21
C PRO A 293 35.60 -0.28 -0.59
N PRO A 294 35.61 -0.56 0.72
CA PRO A 294 36.67 -1.33 1.37
C PRO A 294 37.04 -2.62 0.60
N GLU A 295 38.30 -3.05 0.66
CA GLU A 295 38.82 -4.19 -0.13
C GLU A 295 38.05 -5.50 0.11
N ASN A 296 37.61 -5.73 1.35
CA ASN A 296 36.81 -6.91 1.71
C ASN A 296 35.39 -6.89 1.08
N ILE A 297 34.92 -5.72 0.63
CA ILE A 297 33.66 -5.55 -0.10
C ILE A 297 33.94 -5.61 -1.60
N SER A 298 34.90 -4.83 -2.11
CA SER A 298 35.18 -4.76 -3.55
C SER A 298 35.70 -6.08 -4.15
N SER A 299 36.43 -6.90 -3.37
CA SER A 299 36.89 -8.22 -3.83
C SER A 299 35.74 -9.20 -4.14
N VAL A 300 34.57 -9.02 -3.52
CA VAL A 300 33.38 -9.86 -3.72
C VAL A 300 32.84 -9.75 -5.15
N ASP A 301 33.05 -8.61 -5.83
CA ASP A 301 32.62 -8.41 -7.22
C ASP A 301 33.21 -9.46 -8.18
N THR A 302 34.33 -10.10 -7.82
CA THR A 302 34.95 -11.16 -8.64
C THR A 302 34.74 -12.57 -8.09
N ALA A 303 34.11 -12.73 -6.92
CA ALA A 303 34.00 -14.00 -6.22
C ALA A 303 33.22 -15.07 -7.02
N LEU A 304 32.27 -14.64 -7.84
CA LEU A 304 31.42 -15.50 -8.66
C LEU A 304 31.80 -15.49 -10.15
N ALA A 305 32.89 -14.83 -10.54
CA ALA A 305 33.27 -14.62 -11.94
C ALA A 305 33.46 -15.93 -12.73
N LYS A 306 33.90 -17.01 -12.07
CA LYS A 306 34.04 -18.33 -12.69
C LYS A 306 32.72 -18.92 -13.21
N TYR A 307 31.57 -18.41 -12.74
CA TYR A 307 30.23 -18.80 -13.18
C TYR A 307 29.67 -17.90 -14.29
N SER A 308 30.41 -16.85 -14.66
CA SER A 308 30.02 -15.86 -15.68
C SER A 308 31.17 -15.63 -16.68
N ASN A 309 31.82 -16.70 -17.15
CA ASN A 309 32.90 -16.65 -18.13
C ASN A 309 34.08 -15.72 -17.76
N GLY A 310 34.34 -15.56 -16.45
CA GLY A 310 35.38 -14.67 -15.93
C GLY A 310 34.96 -13.22 -15.76
N GLU A 311 33.72 -12.85 -16.10
CA GLU A 311 33.21 -11.50 -15.91
C GLU A 311 32.93 -11.20 -14.44
N ALA A 312 33.34 -10.02 -13.97
CA ALA A 312 33.00 -9.51 -12.66
C ALA A 312 31.49 -9.18 -12.55
N TRP A 313 30.95 -9.28 -11.34
CA TRP A 313 29.60 -8.90 -10.96
C TRP A 313 29.69 -7.54 -10.26
N THR A 314 29.94 -6.48 -11.04
CA THR A 314 30.22 -5.14 -10.51
C THR A 314 29.11 -4.65 -9.57
N GLY A 315 29.47 -4.29 -8.34
CA GLY A 315 28.55 -3.86 -7.30
C GLY A 315 27.98 -4.99 -6.42
N LEU A 316 28.30 -6.27 -6.70
CA LEU A 316 27.84 -7.41 -5.90
C LEU A 316 28.29 -7.30 -4.45
N GLY A 317 29.52 -6.84 -4.20
CA GLY A 317 30.02 -6.62 -2.85
C GLY A 317 29.16 -5.63 -2.08
N GLY A 318 28.86 -4.48 -2.67
CA GLY A 318 28.02 -3.45 -2.05
C GLY A 318 26.58 -3.90 -1.83
N TYR A 319 26.02 -4.66 -2.78
CA TYR A 319 24.70 -5.27 -2.62
C TYR A 319 24.68 -6.25 -1.44
N ALA A 320 25.60 -7.21 -1.44
CA ALA A 320 25.70 -8.19 -0.37
C ALA A 320 25.99 -7.56 1.00
N ASP A 321 26.84 -6.53 1.04
CA ASP A 321 27.14 -5.78 2.26
C ASP A 321 25.90 -5.10 2.84
N TYR A 322 25.04 -4.51 2.00
CA TYR A 322 23.79 -3.91 2.46
C TYR A 322 22.87 -4.97 3.09
N VAL A 323 22.67 -6.11 2.40
CA VAL A 323 21.88 -7.23 2.93
C VAL A 323 22.42 -7.69 4.29
N LYS A 324 23.74 -7.85 4.41
CA LYS A 324 24.38 -8.28 5.66
C LYS A 324 24.27 -7.27 6.80
N LYS A 325 24.31 -5.98 6.53
CA LYS A 325 24.30 -4.92 7.55
C LYS A 325 22.92 -4.42 7.93
N VAL A 326 21.97 -4.44 6.99
CA VAL A 326 20.65 -3.84 7.17
C VAL A 326 19.59 -4.92 7.34
N LEU A 327 19.61 -5.97 6.52
CA LEU A 327 18.58 -6.99 6.54
C LEU A 327 18.88 -8.09 7.55
N LEU A 328 20.05 -8.75 7.50
CA LEU A 328 20.32 -9.87 8.41
C LEU A 328 20.09 -9.56 9.90
N PRO A 329 20.41 -8.35 10.43
CA PRO A 329 20.13 -8.02 11.82
C PRO A 329 18.65 -7.97 12.20
N THR A 330 17.71 -7.88 11.24
CA THR A 330 16.28 -7.98 11.53
C THR A 330 15.89 -9.37 12.01
N CYS A 331 16.64 -10.41 11.63
CA CYS A 331 16.46 -11.78 12.09
C CYS A 331 17.15 -11.97 13.45
N GLU A 332 16.54 -11.46 14.52
CA GLU A 332 17.13 -11.48 15.88
C GLU A 332 17.40 -12.91 16.39
N SER A 333 16.63 -13.90 15.95
CA SER A 333 16.84 -15.29 16.35
C SER A 333 18.07 -15.93 15.69
N GLY A 334 18.61 -15.32 14.64
CA GLY A 334 19.69 -15.87 13.81
C GLY A 334 19.28 -17.09 12.98
N ARG A 335 18.03 -17.55 13.06
CA ARG A 335 17.51 -18.69 12.29
C ARG A 335 17.05 -18.20 10.92
N ILE A 336 18.00 -17.89 10.05
CA ILE A 336 17.80 -17.31 8.71
C ILE A 336 16.68 -18.01 7.92
N ASP A 337 16.71 -19.34 7.84
CA ASP A 337 15.67 -20.17 7.19
C ASP A 337 14.54 -20.55 8.17
N SER A 338 13.83 -19.54 8.67
CA SER A 338 12.66 -19.71 9.54
C SER A 338 11.66 -18.58 9.39
N THR A 339 10.43 -18.83 9.87
CA THR A 339 9.35 -17.84 9.99
C THR A 339 9.41 -17.05 11.29
N ASP A 340 10.57 -17.01 11.96
CA ASP A 340 10.75 -16.12 13.11
C ASP A 340 10.64 -14.66 12.68
N ALA A 341 10.27 -13.80 13.64
CA ALA A 341 10.22 -12.36 13.42
C ALA A 341 11.52 -11.84 12.78
N GLY A 342 11.36 -11.20 11.62
CA GLY A 342 12.45 -10.59 10.84
C GLY A 342 13.40 -11.56 10.14
N CYS A 343 13.13 -12.88 10.17
CA CYS A 343 13.85 -13.89 9.38
C CYS A 343 13.17 -14.15 8.02
N PHE A 344 13.81 -14.96 7.18
CA PHE A 344 13.61 -14.91 5.74
C PHE A 344 12.98 -16.17 5.13
N GLY A 345 12.74 -17.20 5.94
CA GLY A 345 12.14 -18.45 5.47
C GLY A 345 10.62 -18.33 5.38
N THR A 346 10.05 -18.66 4.23
CA THR A 346 8.59 -18.69 4.02
C THR A 346 8.02 -20.11 4.01
N GLN A 347 8.87 -21.14 4.02
CA GLN A 347 8.49 -22.53 3.79
C GLN A 347 7.90 -23.23 5.05
N ASN A 348 6.79 -22.69 5.58
CA ASN A 348 6.14 -23.21 6.79
C ASN A 348 4.60 -23.07 6.71
N GLN A 349 3.93 -24.10 6.20
CA GLN A 349 2.48 -24.10 6.02
C GLN A 349 1.69 -23.81 7.30
N THR A 350 2.11 -24.37 8.45
CA THR A 350 1.40 -24.17 9.73
C THR A 350 1.46 -22.73 10.20
N PHE A 351 2.58 -22.04 9.97
CA PHE A 351 2.72 -20.61 10.27
C PHE A 351 1.75 -19.77 9.44
N TYR A 352 1.68 -19.99 8.13
CA TYR A 352 0.76 -19.24 7.27
C TYR A 352 -0.72 -19.54 7.57
N ALA A 353 -1.03 -20.77 7.99
CA ALA A 353 -2.38 -21.18 8.36
C ALA A 353 -2.89 -20.58 9.69
N ASP A 354 -2.04 -19.86 10.44
CA ASP A 354 -2.45 -19.17 11.68
C ASP A 354 -3.59 -18.17 11.38
N PRO A 355 -4.77 -18.36 11.98
CA PRO A 355 -5.93 -17.52 11.73
C PRO A 355 -5.94 -16.24 12.57
N THR A 356 -4.87 -15.89 13.28
CA THR A 356 -4.82 -14.65 14.07
C THR A 356 -5.11 -13.44 13.20
N ASN A 357 -5.96 -12.54 13.71
CA ASN A 357 -6.32 -11.30 13.03
C ASN A 357 -5.06 -10.45 12.76
N GLY A 358 -4.92 -9.97 11.53
CA GLY A 358 -3.77 -9.15 11.14
C GLY A 358 -3.94 -8.58 9.74
N ALA A 359 -3.49 -7.34 9.56
CA ALA A 359 -3.64 -6.61 8.30
C ALA A 359 -3.04 -7.36 7.10
N SER A 360 -1.88 -8.02 7.26
CA SER A 360 -1.27 -8.80 6.18
C SER A 360 -2.08 -10.03 5.82
N ARG A 361 -2.72 -10.67 6.79
CA ARG A 361 -3.59 -11.81 6.52
C ARG A 361 -4.82 -11.36 5.73
N SER A 362 -5.45 -10.26 6.12
CA SER A 362 -6.58 -9.65 5.42
C SER A 362 -6.23 -9.19 4.00
N TYR A 363 -5.09 -8.52 3.84
CA TYR A 363 -4.59 -8.06 2.54
C TYR A 363 -4.23 -9.25 1.62
N LEU A 364 -3.53 -10.26 2.16
CA LEU A 364 -3.23 -11.48 1.44
C LEU A 364 -4.52 -12.18 1.00
N TYR A 365 -5.54 -12.27 1.87
CA TYR A 365 -6.83 -12.87 1.49
C TYR A 365 -7.48 -12.14 0.31
N SER A 366 -7.54 -10.80 0.37
CA SER A 366 -8.10 -9.98 -0.73
C SER A 366 -7.35 -10.19 -2.04
N THR A 367 -6.02 -10.29 -1.96
CA THR A 367 -5.11 -10.61 -3.07
C THR A 367 -5.39 -12.00 -3.65
N CYS A 368 -5.54 -13.01 -2.79
CA CYS A 368 -5.77 -14.40 -3.18
C CYS A 368 -7.21 -14.65 -3.69
N ALA A 369 -8.17 -13.85 -3.27
CA ALA A 369 -9.59 -14.02 -3.59
C ALA A 369 -10.02 -13.20 -4.82
N GLU A 370 -9.68 -11.90 -4.87
CA GLU A 370 -10.30 -10.96 -5.81
C GLU A 370 -9.31 -10.10 -6.62
N SER A 371 -8.23 -9.58 -6.02
CA SER A 371 -7.43 -8.52 -6.66
C SER A 371 -6.20 -9.01 -7.43
N GLY A 372 -5.56 -10.10 -6.99
CA GLY A 372 -4.29 -10.57 -7.56
C GLY A 372 -3.15 -9.56 -7.36
N ALA A 373 -2.55 -9.11 -8.46
CA ALA A 373 -1.38 -8.24 -8.54
C ALA A 373 -0.12 -8.84 -7.93
N TYR A 374 0.11 -10.15 -8.18
CA TYR A 374 1.32 -10.82 -7.72
C TYR A 374 2.54 -10.18 -8.41
N GLN A 375 3.43 -9.55 -7.64
CA GLN A 375 4.67 -9.01 -8.18
C GLN A 375 5.55 -10.17 -8.65
N THR A 376 5.80 -10.23 -9.95
CA THR A 376 6.61 -11.27 -10.58
C THR A 376 7.76 -10.63 -11.35
N ALA A 377 8.81 -11.40 -11.61
CA ALA A 377 9.85 -10.93 -12.51
C ALA A 377 9.35 -10.96 -13.96
N PRO A 378 9.67 -9.95 -14.80
CA PRO A 378 9.38 -10.00 -16.22
C PRO A 378 10.04 -11.22 -16.89
N LYS A 379 9.30 -11.85 -17.81
CA LYS A 379 9.77 -13.05 -18.53
C LYS A 379 11.00 -12.78 -19.40
N HIS A 380 11.11 -11.56 -19.92
CA HIS A 380 12.18 -11.12 -20.82
C HIS A 380 12.55 -9.66 -20.54
N GLY A 381 13.75 -9.27 -20.97
CA GLY A 381 14.26 -7.90 -20.81
C GLY A 381 14.80 -7.64 -19.40
N PRO A 382 15.20 -6.39 -19.11
CA PRO A 382 15.76 -5.99 -17.83
C PRO A 382 14.86 -6.38 -16.65
N SER A 383 15.45 -6.89 -15.57
CA SER A 383 14.73 -7.22 -14.34
C SER A 383 15.50 -6.76 -13.12
N LEU A 384 14.81 -6.16 -12.15
CA LEU A 384 15.39 -5.85 -10.83
C LEU A 384 15.27 -7.00 -9.83
N ILE A 385 14.48 -8.03 -10.15
CA ILE A 385 14.26 -9.21 -9.31
C ILE A 385 14.48 -10.50 -10.09
N SER A 386 14.92 -11.57 -9.42
CA SER A 386 15.23 -12.85 -10.08
C SER A 386 13.98 -13.52 -10.67
N ARG A 387 14.14 -14.14 -11.84
CA ARG A 387 13.08 -14.84 -12.57
C ARG A 387 12.52 -16.08 -11.91
N VAL A 388 13.08 -16.51 -10.77
CA VAL A 388 12.46 -17.53 -9.92
C VAL A 388 11.19 -17.03 -9.22
N LEU A 389 11.02 -15.71 -9.10
CA LEU A 389 9.83 -15.09 -8.53
C LEU A 389 8.72 -14.99 -9.58
N GLN A 390 7.87 -16.00 -9.61
CA GLN A 390 6.75 -16.15 -10.54
C GLN A 390 5.46 -16.45 -9.77
N ILE A 391 4.32 -16.43 -10.48
CA ILE A 391 2.97 -16.70 -9.93
C ILE A 391 2.93 -17.85 -8.90
N PRO A 392 3.55 -19.03 -9.14
CA PRO A 392 3.46 -20.14 -8.20
C PRO A 392 4.05 -19.84 -6.82
N TYR A 393 5.04 -18.95 -6.72
CA TYR A 393 5.67 -18.58 -5.45
C TYR A 393 4.67 -17.86 -4.54
N THR A 394 4.02 -16.80 -5.04
CA THR A 394 2.98 -16.08 -4.28
C THR A 394 1.72 -16.94 -4.09
N GLN A 395 1.32 -17.73 -5.08
CA GLN A 395 0.14 -18.60 -4.99
C GLN A 395 0.30 -19.70 -3.92
N GLN A 396 1.53 -20.14 -3.63
CA GLN A 396 1.81 -21.06 -2.54
C GLN A 396 1.37 -20.47 -1.19
N TRP A 397 1.69 -19.20 -0.94
CA TRP A 397 1.27 -18.52 0.30
C TRP A 397 -0.24 -18.43 0.43
N CYS A 398 -0.95 -18.14 -0.66
CA CYS A 398 -2.42 -18.18 -0.67
C CYS A 398 -2.95 -19.53 -0.22
N THR A 399 -2.42 -20.61 -0.82
CA THR A 399 -2.86 -21.98 -0.56
C THR A 399 -2.58 -22.42 0.88
N TRP A 400 -1.45 -21.99 1.44
CA TRP A 400 -1.09 -22.29 2.82
C TRP A 400 -1.83 -21.44 3.84
N ALA A 401 -2.05 -20.16 3.54
CA ALA A 401 -2.68 -19.24 4.47
C ALA A 401 -4.17 -19.51 4.67
N PHE A 402 -4.85 -20.03 3.64
CA PHE A 402 -6.30 -20.19 3.62
C PHE A 402 -6.71 -21.63 3.27
N PRO A 403 -6.43 -22.61 4.15
CA PRO A 403 -6.94 -23.97 3.97
C PRO A 403 -8.47 -23.95 3.84
N PRO A 404 -9.09 -24.84 3.03
CA PRO A 404 -10.54 -24.85 2.83
C PRO A 404 -11.30 -24.96 4.15
N GLY A 405 -12.26 -24.05 4.34
CA GLY A 405 -13.21 -24.08 5.45
C GLY A 405 -14.47 -24.87 5.11
N LYS A 406 -15.45 -24.85 6.03
CA LYS A 406 -16.75 -25.50 5.85
C LYS A 406 -17.67 -24.74 4.89
N TYR A 407 -17.59 -23.42 4.88
CA TYR A 407 -18.48 -22.50 4.17
C TYR A 407 -17.75 -21.69 3.10
N ASN A 408 -16.43 -21.64 3.14
CA ASN A 408 -15.62 -20.86 2.21
C ASN A 408 -14.32 -21.57 1.83
N SER A 409 -13.85 -21.30 0.63
CA SER A 409 -12.52 -21.68 0.17
C SER A 409 -12.03 -20.65 -0.83
N ILE A 410 -10.74 -20.31 -0.78
CA ILE A 410 -10.15 -19.47 -1.82
C ILE A 410 -10.14 -20.22 -3.16
N PRO A 411 -10.26 -19.51 -4.30
CA PRO A 411 -10.12 -20.12 -5.62
C PRO A 411 -8.67 -20.55 -5.89
N ALA A 412 -8.46 -21.42 -6.90
CA ALA A 412 -7.12 -21.85 -7.30
C ALA A 412 -6.26 -20.70 -7.86
N THR A 413 -6.91 -19.67 -8.42
CA THR A 413 -6.32 -18.36 -8.76
C THR A 413 -7.34 -17.29 -8.38
N PRO A 414 -6.93 -16.06 -8.04
CA PRO A 414 -7.84 -14.96 -7.73
C PRO A 414 -8.92 -14.78 -8.80
N GLN A 415 -10.17 -14.57 -8.37
CA GLN A 415 -11.32 -14.36 -9.25
C GLN A 415 -11.45 -12.88 -9.62
N LEU A 416 -10.52 -12.42 -10.46
CA LEU A 416 -10.34 -11.02 -10.86
C LEU A 416 -11.61 -10.31 -11.37
N HIS A 417 -12.61 -11.06 -11.84
CA HIS A 417 -13.85 -10.50 -12.36
C HIS A 417 -14.70 -9.80 -11.29
N TYR A 418 -14.63 -10.20 -10.02
CA TYR A 418 -15.35 -9.50 -8.93
C TYR A 418 -14.83 -8.08 -8.72
N TYR A 419 -13.52 -7.90 -8.88
CA TYR A 419 -12.87 -6.60 -8.79
C TYR A 419 -13.04 -5.79 -10.08
N ASN A 420 -12.80 -6.41 -11.25
CA ASN A 420 -12.83 -5.71 -12.54
C ASN A 420 -14.24 -5.31 -13.01
N LYS A 421 -15.32 -5.88 -12.45
CA LYS A 421 -16.70 -5.53 -12.83
C LYS A 421 -17.04 -4.05 -12.61
N TYR A 422 -16.31 -3.34 -11.73
CA TYR A 422 -16.52 -1.91 -11.48
C TYR A 422 -15.96 -1.01 -12.59
N GLY A 423 -15.23 -1.57 -13.55
CA GLY A 423 -14.78 -0.90 -14.76
C GLY A 423 -13.28 -0.98 -15.01
N GLY A 424 -12.49 -1.46 -14.04
CA GLY A 424 -11.03 -1.50 -14.13
C GLY A 424 -10.45 -0.16 -14.53
N TRP A 425 -9.54 -0.17 -15.50
CA TRP A 425 -9.01 1.03 -16.13
C TRP A 425 -10.07 1.99 -16.73
N ASN A 426 -11.26 1.52 -17.09
CA ASN A 426 -12.33 2.35 -17.65
C ASN A 426 -13.34 2.79 -16.58
N LEU A 427 -13.01 2.63 -15.30
CA LEU A 427 -13.86 3.09 -14.22
C LEU A 427 -14.07 4.59 -14.32
N GLN A 428 -15.35 4.97 -14.37
CA GLN A 428 -15.81 6.35 -14.32
C GLN A 428 -17.16 6.39 -13.60
N ALA A 429 -17.36 7.44 -12.82
CA ALA A 429 -18.62 7.80 -12.19
C ALA A 429 -18.76 9.33 -12.18
N PRO A 430 -19.99 9.90 -12.21
CA PRO A 430 -20.18 11.33 -11.99
C PRO A 430 -19.59 11.75 -10.64
N ASN A 431 -18.98 12.93 -10.58
CA ASN A 431 -18.38 13.49 -9.37
C ASN A 431 -17.32 12.58 -8.71
N LEU A 432 -16.63 11.75 -9.50
CA LEU A 432 -15.46 11.01 -9.07
C LEU A 432 -14.23 11.62 -9.74
N ALA A 433 -13.28 12.05 -8.93
CA ALA A 433 -11.96 12.47 -9.36
C ALA A 433 -10.96 11.32 -9.19
N LEU A 434 -10.04 11.18 -10.14
CA LEU A 434 -8.95 10.20 -10.08
C LEU A 434 -7.61 10.91 -10.22
N ILE A 435 -6.75 10.78 -9.21
CA ILE A 435 -5.45 11.45 -9.16
C ILE A 435 -4.35 10.43 -8.92
N ASP A 436 -3.29 10.45 -9.72
CA ASP A 436 -2.21 9.45 -9.63
C ASP A 436 -0.82 10.13 -9.64
N GLY A 437 0.20 9.43 -9.15
CA GLY A 437 1.60 9.84 -9.26
C GLY A 437 2.29 9.19 -10.46
N SER A 438 3.06 9.96 -11.25
CA SER A 438 3.68 9.43 -12.47
C SER A 438 4.87 8.49 -12.27
N THR A 439 5.37 8.36 -11.03
CA THR A 439 6.48 7.47 -10.65
C THR A 439 6.05 6.43 -9.62
N ASP A 440 4.73 6.30 -9.39
CA ASP A 440 4.14 5.30 -8.51
C ASP A 440 4.30 3.89 -9.11
N VAL A 441 4.78 2.96 -8.29
CA VAL A 441 4.89 1.51 -8.60
C VAL A 441 3.53 0.86 -8.85
N TRP A 442 2.44 1.49 -8.41
CA TRP A 442 1.07 1.01 -8.64
C TRP A 442 0.37 1.66 -9.83
N LEU A 443 1.00 2.62 -10.51
CA LEU A 443 0.37 3.43 -11.57
C LEU A 443 -0.33 2.58 -12.64
N ASP A 444 0.22 1.43 -13.01
CA ASP A 444 -0.33 0.60 -14.08
C ASP A 444 -1.62 -0.15 -13.67
N LEU A 445 -1.93 -0.21 -12.37
CA LEU A 445 -3.24 -0.65 -11.88
C LEU A 445 -4.23 0.50 -11.68
N CYS A 446 -3.78 1.75 -11.85
CA CYS A 446 -4.54 2.97 -11.62
C CYS A 446 -5.14 3.55 -12.90
N TYR A 447 -5.81 4.70 -12.78
CA TYR A 447 -6.54 5.32 -13.91
C TYR A 447 -5.59 5.77 -15.03
N HIS A 448 -4.46 6.39 -14.68
CA HIS A 448 -3.44 6.87 -15.61
C HIS A 448 -2.42 5.79 -16.02
N SER A 449 -2.77 4.51 -15.88
CA SER A 449 -1.95 3.35 -16.28
C SER A 449 -1.35 3.47 -17.68
N ASN A 450 -0.09 3.03 -17.82
CA ASN A 450 0.56 2.92 -19.14
C ASN A 450 0.03 1.71 -19.95
N LEU A 451 -0.67 0.79 -19.28
CA LEU A 451 -1.29 -0.38 -19.88
C LEU A 451 -2.73 -0.10 -20.36
N ALA A 452 -3.27 1.08 -20.04
CA ALA A 452 -4.58 1.50 -20.49
C ALA A 452 -4.65 1.58 -22.02
N PRO A 453 -5.72 1.05 -22.67
CA PRO A 453 -5.82 1.00 -24.13
C PRO A 453 -6.05 2.37 -24.79
N LYS A 454 -6.39 3.40 -24.00
CA LYS A 454 -6.68 4.75 -24.50
C LYS A 454 -6.07 5.81 -23.58
N PRO A 455 -5.59 6.93 -24.14
CA PRO A 455 -5.19 8.08 -23.34
C PRO A 455 -6.32 8.56 -22.43
N ARG A 456 -5.98 8.98 -21.22
CA ARG A 456 -6.94 9.58 -20.27
C ARG A 456 -7.09 11.07 -20.55
N ILE A 457 -8.32 11.48 -20.77
CA ILE A 457 -8.67 12.89 -20.99
C ILE A 457 -9.48 13.35 -19.78
N SER A 458 -8.93 14.30 -19.04
CA SER A 458 -9.60 14.95 -17.92
C SER A 458 -10.71 15.87 -18.45
N SER A 459 -11.83 15.94 -17.74
CA SER A 459 -12.96 16.80 -18.06
C SER A 459 -13.68 17.24 -16.77
N ASP A 460 -14.55 18.24 -16.85
CA ASP A 460 -15.32 18.66 -15.66
C ASP A 460 -16.23 17.55 -15.12
N LYS A 461 -16.71 16.64 -15.98
CA LYS A 461 -17.57 15.52 -15.59
C LYS A 461 -16.79 14.32 -15.03
N TYR A 462 -15.59 14.10 -15.56
CA TYR A 462 -14.68 13.02 -15.16
C TYR A 462 -13.29 13.62 -14.91
N PRO A 463 -13.12 14.35 -13.80
CA PRO A 463 -11.87 15.02 -13.50
C PRO A 463 -10.77 13.99 -13.21
N SER A 464 -9.61 14.19 -13.81
CA SER A 464 -8.41 13.44 -13.46
C SER A 464 -7.17 14.31 -13.46
N TYR A 465 -6.17 13.92 -12.68
CA TYR A 465 -4.90 14.62 -12.55
C TYR A 465 -3.72 13.65 -12.39
N LEU A 466 -2.63 13.88 -13.11
CA LEU A 466 -1.40 13.09 -12.98
C LEU A 466 -0.31 14.00 -12.44
N ILE A 467 0.15 13.73 -11.22
CA ILE A 467 1.19 14.52 -10.57
C ILE A 467 2.55 14.05 -11.10
N ALA A 468 3.19 14.90 -11.90
CA ALA A 468 4.49 14.60 -12.47
C ALA A 468 5.56 14.47 -11.37
N GLY A 469 6.30 13.36 -11.39
CA GLY A 469 7.36 13.06 -10.44
C GLY A 469 6.90 12.54 -9.08
N ALA A 470 5.59 12.39 -8.88
CA ALA A 470 5.07 11.90 -7.60
C ALA A 470 4.98 10.37 -7.55
N GLY A 471 5.28 9.83 -6.37
CA GLY A 471 5.08 8.43 -5.98
C GLY A 471 3.68 8.18 -5.43
N HIS A 472 3.57 7.16 -4.59
CA HIS A 472 2.29 6.59 -4.16
C HIS A 472 1.45 7.58 -3.32
N HIS A 473 0.31 8.01 -3.88
CA HIS A 473 -0.68 8.94 -3.29
C HIS A 473 -0.09 10.14 -2.52
N TRP A 474 0.93 10.80 -3.11
CA TRP A 474 1.63 11.94 -2.50
C TRP A 474 0.72 13.12 -2.14
N ASP A 475 -0.37 13.30 -2.87
CA ASP A 475 -1.45 14.26 -2.64
C ASP A 475 -2.17 14.07 -1.30
N SER A 476 -2.20 12.87 -0.71
CA SER A 476 -2.81 12.68 0.61
C SER A 476 -2.07 13.43 1.74
N TYR A 477 -0.77 13.66 1.57
CA TYR A 477 0.07 14.33 2.54
C TYR A 477 0.01 15.84 2.38
N GLY A 478 0.24 16.57 3.47
CA GLY A 478 0.22 18.04 3.48
C GLY A 478 0.88 18.61 4.73
N ILE A 479 1.12 19.92 4.72
CA ILE A 479 1.77 20.66 5.82
C ILE A 479 0.91 21.80 6.38
N LYS A 480 -0.42 21.71 6.22
CA LYS A 480 -1.42 22.77 6.52
C LYS A 480 -1.35 24.00 5.61
N ASN A 481 -0.17 24.61 5.49
CA ASN A 481 0.02 25.78 4.62
C ASN A 481 0.31 25.34 3.18
N VAL A 482 -0.76 25.04 2.43
CA VAL A 482 -0.70 24.61 1.01
C VAL A 482 0.15 25.55 0.15
N SER A 483 0.08 26.86 0.38
CA SER A 483 0.86 27.85 -0.37
C SER A 483 2.38 27.67 -0.23
N ALA A 484 2.85 27.08 0.88
CA ALA A 484 4.27 26.83 1.17
C ALA A 484 4.78 25.49 0.62
N GLU A 485 3.91 24.65 0.06
CA GLU A 485 4.31 23.35 -0.47
C GLU A 485 5.09 23.46 -1.79
N PRO A 486 5.88 22.43 -2.14
CA PRO A 486 6.49 22.35 -3.46
C PRO A 486 5.44 22.51 -4.57
N ALA A 487 5.80 23.20 -5.65
CA ALA A 487 4.84 23.62 -6.67
C ALA A 487 3.98 22.47 -7.22
N TYR A 488 4.57 21.30 -7.47
CA TYR A 488 3.85 20.15 -8.04
C TYR A 488 2.79 19.57 -7.11
N ILE A 489 3.02 19.57 -5.78
CA ILE A 489 2.01 19.16 -4.79
C ILE A 489 1.00 20.26 -4.52
N ARG A 490 1.47 21.50 -4.38
CA ARG A 490 0.57 22.65 -4.19
C ARG A 490 -0.47 22.73 -5.30
N GLU A 491 -0.07 22.54 -6.56
CA GLU A 491 -1.02 22.55 -7.68
C GLU A 491 -1.97 21.34 -7.67
N ALA A 492 -1.54 20.19 -7.13
CA ALA A 492 -2.40 19.03 -6.92
C ALA A 492 -3.48 19.34 -5.87
N HIS A 493 -3.10 19.84 -4.70
CA HIS A 493 -4.08 20.22 -3.65
C HIS A 493 -5.01 21.34 -4.11
N TYR A 494 -4.51 22.36 -4.81
CA TYR A 494 -5.39 23.38 -5.39
C TYR A 494 -6.33 22.80 -6.45
N TRP A 495 -5.91 21.78 -7.21
CA TRP A 495 -6.79 21.08 -8.13
C TRP A 495 -7.87 20.29 -7.38
N GLU A 496 -7.54 19.64 -6.27
CA GLU A 496 -8.51 18.93 -5.42
C GLU A 496 -9.52 19.90 -4.80
N GLU A 497 -9.08 21.04 -4.24
CA GLU A 497 -9.98 22.08 -3.72
C GLU A 497 -10.95 22.58 -4.80
N ARG A 498 -10.47 22.86 -6.01
CA ARG A 498 -11.33 23.28 -7.13
C ARG A 498 -12.31 22.18 -7.53
N THR A 499 -11.87 20.93 -7.52
CA THR A 499 -12.69 19.77 -7.86
C THR A 499 -13.80 19.56 -6.83
N VAL A 500 -13.47 19.63 -5.53
CA VAL A 500 -14.44 19.57 -4.43
C VAL A 500 -15.45 20.72 -4.52
N SER A 501 -14.99 21.95 -4.82
CA SER A 501 -15.88 23.10 -4.99
C SER A 501 -16.96 22.81 -6.03
N ARG A 502 -16.59 22.23 -7.18
CA ARG A 502 -17.53 21.84 -8.24
C ARG A 502 -18.47 20.73 -7.83
N PHE A 503 -17.98 19.72 -7.10
CA PHE A 503 -18.83 18.64 -6.58
C PHE A 503 -19.91 19.19 -5.64
N LEU A 504 -19.55 20.16 -4.78
CA LEU A 504 -20.49 20.84 -3.89
C LEU A 504 -21.50 21.72 -4.66
N GLU A 505 -21.06 22.43 -5.71
CA GLU A 505 -21.95 23.18 -6.60
C GLU A 505 -23.00 22.28 -7.26
N PHE A 506 -22.57 21.18 -7.90
CA PHE A 506 -23.47 20.22 -8.55
C PHE A 506 -24.42 19.55 -7.54
N TRP A 507 -23.94 19.27 -6.33
CA TRP A 507 -24.79 18.74 -5.26
C TRP A 507 -25.86 19.75 -4.82
N GLY A 508 -25.48 21.03 -4.69
CA GLY A 508 -26.41 22.10 -4.36
C GLY A 508 -27.49 22.33 -5.42
N ASP A 509 -27.17 22.15 -6.71
CA ASP A 509 -28.14 22.34 -7.79
C ASP A 509 -29.15 21.18 -7.89
N LYS A 510 -28.74 19.93 -7.60
CA LYS A 510 -29.68 18.80 -7.46
C LYS A 510 -30.81 19.09 -6.46
N LYS A 511 -30.52 19.80 -5.37
CA LYS A 511 -31.54 20.17 -4.36
C LYS A 511 -32.58 21.15 -4.87
N LYS A 512 -32.22 21.96 -5.88
CA LYS A 512 -33.10 22.99 -6.43
C LYS A 512 -34.06 22.44 -7.49
N GLY A 513 -33.96 21.16 -7.85
CA GLY A 513 -34.85 20.50 -8.81
C GLY A 513 -34.64 20.91 -10.27
N TYR A 514 -33.43 21.36 -10.63
CA TYR A 514 -33.03 21.70 -11.99
C TYR A 514 -32.33 20.55 -12.70
#